data_AF-A0A535YL96-F1
#
_entry.id   AF-A0A535YL96-F1
#
_cell.length_a   1.000
_cell.length_b   1.000
_cell.length_c   1.000
_cell.angle_alpha   90.00
_cell.angle_beta   90.00
_cell.angle_gamma   90.00
#
_symmetry.space_group_name_H-M   'P 1'
#
loop_
_entity.id
_entity.type
_entity.pdbx_description
1 polymer ?
#
loop_
_entity_poly.entity_id
_entity_poly.type
_entity_poly.pdbx_seq_one_letter_code
_entity_poly.pdbx_strand_id
1 'polypeptide(L)'
;MRVAFHLRFHRRFLAVGIVSCILQLSRLTLVKRLTVEAVAAKLARHPELVRRWLRSGRLRGERVGWSWTVTQTDLDRFVRQQPQRRRR
;
A
#
# COMPACT_ATOMS: atom_id res chain seq x y z
N MET A 1 55.79 16.32 -21.09
CA MET A 1 54.66 17.26 -20.93
C MET A 1 53.91 17.38 -22.25
N ARG A 2 52.76 16.73 -22.40
CA ARG A 2 51.72 17.09 -23.38
C ARG A 2 50.46 16.28 -23.11
N VAL A 3 49.48 16.99 -22.61
CA VAL A 3 48.14 16.55 -22.26
C VAL A 3 47.38 16.32 -23.56
N ALA A 4 46.92 15.10 -23.80
CA ALA A 4 45.99 14.78 -24.88
C ALA A 4 44.78 14.08 -24.26
N PHE A 5 43.91 14.90 -23.68
CA PHE A 5 42.62 14.53 -23.09
C PHE A 5 41.62 14.28 -24.24
N HIS A 6 41.85 13.23 -25.01
CA HIS A 6 40.95 12.83 -26.08
C HIS A 6 40.55 11.39 -25.79
N LEU A 7 39.34 11.21 -25.25
CA LEU A 7 38.45 10.05 -25.45
C LEU A 7 37.17 10.26 -24.63
N ARG A 8 36.18 10.83 -25.32
CA ARG A 8 34.83 10.24 -25.44
C ARG A 8 34.19 9.74 -24.13
N PHE A 9 33.48 10.68 -23.50
CA PHE A 9 32.11 10.57 -23.00
C PHE A 9 31.34 9.31 -23.49
N HIS A 10 31.64 8.11 -22.98
CA HIS A 10 30.77 6.92 -23.00
C HIS A 10 31.51 5.70 -22.45
N ARG A 11 31.50 5.51 -21.11
CA ARG A 11 31.60 4.18 -20.45
C ARG A 11 31.55 4.31 -18.92
N ARG A 12 30.55 5.04 -18.41
CA ARG A 12 30.19 5.01 -16.98
C ARG A 12 28.79 4.39 -16.79
N PHE A 13 28.48 3.41 -17.64
CA PHE A 13 27.15 2.82 -17.83
C PHE A 13 27.15 1.28 -17.64
N LEU A 14 28.08 0.73 -16.86
CA LEU A 14 28.13 -0.71 -16.54
C LEU A 14 27.85 -1.02 -15.05
N ALA A 15 27.62 -0.02 -14.21
CA ALA A 15 27.33 -0.20 -12.77
C ALA A 15 25.88 0.17 -12.36
N VAL A 16 24.96 0.33 -13.32
CA VAL A 16 23.57 0.77 -13.05
C VAL A 16 22.54 -0.33 -13.34
N GLY A 17 22.95 -1.55 -13.66
CA GLY A 17 22.01 -2.66 -13.90
C GLY A 17 21.39 -3.22 -12.62
N ILE A 18 22.23 -3.46 -11.59
CA ILE A 18 21.80 -4.12 -10.35
C ILE A 18 21.06 -3.14 -9.43
N VAL A 19 21.56 -1.91 -9.31
CA VAL A 19 20.94 -0.88 -8.44
C VAL A 19 19.57 -0.45 -8.98
N SER A 20 19.41 -0.38 -10.31
CA SER A 20 18.12 -0.07 -10.95
C SER A 20 17.08 -1.20 -10.73
N CYS A 21 17.52 -2.46 -10.76
CA CYS A 21 16.65 -3.62 -10.48
C CYS A 21 16.18 -3.64 -9.01
N ILE A 22 17.08 -3.38 -8.06
CA ILE A 22 16.76 -3.33 -6.63
C ILE A 22 15.80 -2.17 -6.33
N LEU A 23 16.00 -0.98 -6.93
CA LEU A 23 15.09 0.15 -6.76
C LEU A 23 13.70 -0.12 -7.36
N GLN A 24 13.60 -0.88 -8.46
CA GLN A 24 12.33 -1.18 -9.12
C GLN A 24 11.52 -2.32 -8.46
N LEU A 25 12.18 -3.24 -7.75
CA LEU A 25 11.53 -4.34 -7.00
C LEU A 25 10.74 -3.87 -5.76
N SER A 26 10.96 -2.65 -5.28
CA SER A 26 10.24 -2.02 -4.17
C SER A 26 8.73 -1.84 -4.41
N ARG A 27 8.26 -2.10 -5.64
CA ARG A 27 6.87 -1.89 -6.07
C ARG A 27 6.01 -3.16 -6.07
N LEU A 28 6.51 -4.28 -5.54
CA LEU A 28 5.70 -5.47 -5.28
C LEU A 28 4.91 -5.27 -3.99
N THR A 29 3.91 -4.38 -4.03
CA THR A 29 2.96 -4.24 -2.93
C THR A 29 2.10 -5.50 -2.89
N LEU A 30 2.45 -6.44 -2.02
CA LEU A 30 1.57 -7.54 -1.64
C LEU A 30 0.30 -6.91 -1.05
N VAL A 31 -0.76 -6.83 -1.86
CA VAL A 31 -2.04 -6.24 -1.43
C VAL A 31 -2.66 -7.19 -0.42
N LYS A 32 -2.37 -6.93 0.86
CA LYS A 32 -2.92 -7.71 1.98
C LYS A 32 -4.42 -7.44 2.05
N ARG A 33 -5.20 -8.41 1.59
CA ARG A 33 -6.65 -8.45 1.63
C ARG A 33 -7.10 -9.01 2.98
N LEU A 34 -8.02 -8.31 3.64
CA LEU A 34 -8.56 -8.68 4.94
C LEU A 34 -10.06 -8.98 4.82
N THR A 35 -10.52 -10.00 5.54
CA THR A 35 -11.94 -10.28 5.71
C THR A 35 -12.59 -9.27 6.67
N VAL A 36 -13.92 -9.18 6.62
CA VAL A 36 -14.71 -8.32 7.52
C VAL A 36 -14.37 -8.56 8.99
N GLU A 37 -14.19 -9.82 9.39
CA GLU A 37 -13.90 -10.22 10.77
C GLU A 37 -12.53 -9.74 11.22
N ALA A 38 -11.51 -9.89 10.36
CA ALA A 38 -10.17 -9.39 10.64
C ALA A 38 -10.15 -7.85 10.76
N VAL A 39 -10.93 -7.15 9.92
CA VAL A 39 -11.10 -5.70 10.01
C VAL A 39 -11.80 -5.30 11.32
N ALA A 40 -12.86 -6.02 11.69
CA ALA A 40 -13.62 -5.80 12.92
C ALA A 40 -12.73 -5.96 14.16
N ALA A 41 -11.91 -7.01 14.20
CA ALA A 41 -10.94 -7.24 15.25
C ALA A 41 -9.90 -6.10 15.34
N LYS A 42 -9.36 -5.65 14.21
CA LYS A 42 -8.38 -4.55 14.17
C LYS A 42 -8.95 -3.21 14.64
N LEU A 43 -10.21 -2.94 14.31
CA LEU A 43 -10.88 -1.71 14.71
C LEU A 43 -11.46 -1.80 16.13
N ALA A 44 -11.42 -2.98 16.77
CA ALA A 44 -12.14 -3.30 18.00
C ALA A 44 -13.64 -2.92 17.91
N ARG A 45 -14.28 -3.26 16.78
CA ARG A 45 -15.70 -2.96 16.50
C ARG A 45 -16.47 -4.22 16.15
N HIS A 46 -17.79 -4.14 16.30
CA HIS A 46 -18.68 -5.23 15.91
C HIS A 46 -18.65 -5.45 14.38
N PRO A 47 -18.60 -6.70 13.88
CA PRO A 47 -18.54 -6.99 12.45
C PRO A 47 -19.74 -6.46 11.66
N GLU A 48 -20.93 -6.35 12.28
CA GLU A 48 -22.08 -5.71 11.62
C GLU A 48 -21.86 -4.24 11.30
N LEU A 49 -21.14 -3.49 12.15
CA LEU A 49 -20.81 -2.09 11.86
C LEU A 49 -19.89 -2.00 10.64
N VAL A 50 -18.93 -2.91 10.53
CA VAL A 50 -18.04 -2.99 9.37
C VAL A 50 -18.84 -3.30 8.10
N ARG A 51 -19.75 -4.29 8.14
CA ARG A 51 -20.68 -4.59 7.02
C ARG A 51 -21.55 -3.38 6.66
N ARG A 52 -22.00 -2.62 7.65
CA ARG A 52 -22.79 -1.38 7.43
C ARG A 52 -21.93 -0.31 6.75
N TRP A 53 -20.69 -0.11 7.17
CA TRP A 53 -19.78 0.86 6.54
C TRP A 53 -19.40 0.50 5.12
N LEU A 54 -19.24 -0.79 4.85
CA LEU A 54 -19.01 -1.30 3.49
C LEU A 54 -20.24 -1.05 2.60
N ARG A 55 -21.44 -1.36 3.10
CA ARG A 55 -22.70 -1.06 2.38
C ARG A 55 -22.92 0.42 2.17
N SER A 56 -22.56 1.27 3.13
CA SER A 56 -22.73 2.72 3.05
C SER A 56 -21.60 3.42 2.29
N GLY A 57 -20.59 2.70 1.79
CA GLY A 57 -19.41 3.27 1.13
C GLY A 57 -18.48 4.09 2.03
N ARG A 58 -18.66 4.05 3.36
CA ARG A 58 -17.77 4.75 4.31
C ARG A 58 -16.40 4.07 4.41
N LEU A 59 -16.39 2.74 4.31
CA LEU A 59 -15.17 1.95 4.24
C LEU A 59 -15.05 1.42 2.81
N ARG A 60 -13.94 1.71 2.14
CA ARG A 60 -13.67 1.15 0.81
C ARG A 60 -13.35 -0.33 0.97
N GLY A 61 -14.19 -1.16 0.37
CA GLY A 61 -13.98 -2.60 0.26
C GLY A 61 -14.54 -3.12 -1.04
N GLU A 62 -13.99 -4.23 -1.49
CA GLU A 62 -14.39 -4.91 -2.71
C GLU A 62 -15.20 -6.17 -2.34
N ARG A 63 -16.28 -6.40 -3.07
CA ARG A 63 -17.05 -7.64 -2.93
C ARG A 63 -16.37 -8.71 -3.78
N VAL A 64 -15.75 -9.68 -3.11
CA VAL A 64 -15.10 -10.83 -3.76
C VAL A 64 -16.02 -12.02 -3.58
N GLY A 65 -16.75 -12.37 -4.65
CA GLY A 65 -17.80 -13.38 -4.60
C GLY A 65 -18.94 -12.98 -3.66
N TRP A 66 -19.12 -13.73 -2.57
CA TRP A 66 -20.15 -13.47 -1.55
C TRP A 66 -19.65 -12.69 -0.33
N SER A 67 -18.33 -12.55 -0.20
CA SER A 67 -17.70 -11.95 0.97
C SER A 67 -17.15 -10.57 0.66
N TRP A 68 -17.16 -9.70 1.67
CA TRP A 68 -16.52 -8.40 1.58
C TRP A 68 -15.05 -8.51 1.98
N THR A 69 -14.19 -7.93 1.15
CA THR A 69 -12.75 -7.90 1.34
C THR A 69 -12.26 -6.46 1.35
N VAL A 70 -11.42 -6.12 2.32
CA VAL A 70 -10.88 -4.77 2.49
C VAL A 70 -9.37 -4.83 2.37
N THR A 71 -8.76 -3.89 1.64
CA THR A 71 -7.30 -3.82 1.59
C THR A 71 -6.75 -3.19 2.87
N GLN A 72 -5.57 -3.61 3.29
CA GLN A 72 -4.89 -3.00 4.44
C GLN A 72 -4.70 -1.49 4.26
N THR A 73 -4.45 -1.04 3.03
CA THR A 73 -4.25 0.38 2.69
C THR A 73 -5.52 1.20 2.87
N ASP A 74 -6.67 0.70 2.41
CA ASP A 74 -7.97 1.36 2.60
C ASP A 74 -8.37 1.41 4.08
N LEU A 75 -8.06 0.35 4.83
CA LEU A 75 -8.28 0.32 6.27
C LEU A 75 -7.46 1.39 6.98
N ASP A 76 -6.17 1.51 6.68
CA ASP A 76 -5.30 2.53 7.25
C ASP A 76 -5.80 3.95 6.92
N ARG A 77 -6.18 4.18 5.67
CA ARG A 77 -6.80 5.44 5.24
C ARG A 77 -8.04 5.76 6.04
N PHE A 78 -8.90 4.77 6.26
CA PHE A 78 -10.12 4.94 7.05
C PHE A 78 -9.80 5.31 8.50
N VAL A 79 -8.83 4.65 9.14
CA VAL A 79 -8.40 4.96 10.51
C VAL A 79 -7.88 6.39 10.62
N ARG A 80 -7.09 6.86 9.66
CA ARG A 80 -6.62 8.26 9.62
C ARG A 80 -7.74 9.28 9.46
N GLN A 81 -8.79 8.92 8.73
CA GLN A 81 -9.94 9.81 8.47
C GLN A 81 -10.97 9.82 9.59
N GLN A 82 -10.99 8.80 10.47
CA GLN A 82 -11.85 8.80 11.63
C GLN A 82 -11.18 9.66 12.71
N PRO A 83 -11.71 10.86 13.06
CA PRO A 83 -11.30 11.50 14.28
C PRO A 83 -11.67 10.53 15.41
N GLN A 84 -10.65 9.92 16.02
CA GLN A 84 -10.78 9.01 17.15
C GLN A 84 -11.67 9.74 18.15
N ARG A 85 -12.95 9.36 18.25
CA ARG A 85 -13.88 10.00 19.17
C ARG A 85 -13.23 9.88 20.55
N ARG A 86 -12.75 11.00 21.09
CA ARG A 86 -12.24 11.08 22.46
C ARG A 86 -13.35 10.52 23.33
N ARG A 87 -13.18 9.29 23.83
CA ARG A 87 -14.05 8.75 24.86
C ARG A 87 -13.86 9.68 26.05
N ARG A 88 -14.90 10.46 26.34
CA ARG A 88 -15.03 11.25 27.56
C ARG A 88 -15.58 10.35 28.65
#